data_AF-A0A5C4M8I9-F1
#
_entry.id   AF-A0A5C4M8I9-F1
#
_cell.length_a   1.000
_cell.length_b   1.000
_cell.length_c   1.000
_cell.angle_alpha   90.00
_cell.angle_beta   90.00
_cell.angle_gamma   90.00
#
_symmetry.space_group_name_H-M   'P 1'
#
loop_
_entity.id
_entity.type
_entity.pdbx_description
1 polymer ?
#
loop_
_entity_poly.entity_id
_entity_poly.type
_entity_poly.pdbx_seq_one_letter_code
_entity_poly.pdbx_strand_id
1 'polypeptide(L)'
;MFWTPGPGWSGAIHRLLELTFPVVLLAGGALGSYELFLRRWFTAELARIAGPRIVEALLPQQVMGVFLESIYGKNEANRDVMTGVLGGEGRLPAGGDLTISTHTGVTVELRAVDRELYHLTFAVTYSFKKNVQVDRFIIFATCNALLRDSISSGCQLPLFEMWFVPDSELFQSSVDDMLPTVRLGIEYVDHDRRHHVAESSSLRLREVKFQNWSDYLSFFREDMGPLPRQSPREHLADLRIFECDLSDIADDHQNVGAIERLSVRATSLQRIDEGFCYWQAPYPCYVDRVTFAVKELDIDGTGDFQFNIAPFTFRSNTAPTRWLKAEDLPELEVRSWLLPGHGVVLFWRQGNGTS
;
A
#
# COMPACT_ATOMS: atom_id res chain seq x y z
N MET A 1 41.25 4.85 76.81
CA MET A 1 39.95 4.43 77.36
C MET A 1 39.07 4.07 76.16
N PHE A 2 39.06 2.79 75.79
CA PHE A 2 38.45 2.29 74.56
C PHE A 2 36.98 2.01 74.82
N TRP A 3 36.10 2.58 73.99
CA TRP A 3 34.68 2.31 74.01
C TRP A 3 34.44 0.92 73.42
N THR A 4 34.10 -0.07 74.26
CA THR A 4 33.68 -1.40 73.82
C THR A 4 32.16 -1.45 73.73
N PRO A 5 31.54 -1.56 72.54
CA PRO A 5 30.11 -1.80 72.44
C PRO A 5 29.80 -3.27 72.80
N GLY A 6 28.76 -3.48 73.61
CA GLY A 6 28.34 -4.80 74.09
C GLY A 6 27.83 -5.73 72.97
N PRO A 7 27.62 -7.03 73.27
CA PRO A 7 27.22 -8.03 72.29
C PRO A 7 25.74 -7.86 71.94
N GLY A 8 25.47 -6.95 71.00
CA GLY A 8 24.15 -6.69 70.44
C GLY A 8 24.16 -6.84 68.93
N TRP A 9 22.97 -7.04 68.36
CA TRP A 9 22.73 -7.22 66.92
C TRP A 9 23.42 -6.19 66.01
N SER A 10 23.76 -5.02 66.55
CA SER A 10 24.55 -3.97 65.90
C SER A 10 25.95 -4.44 65.46
N GLY A 11 26.64 -5.26 66.24
CA GLY A 11 27.98 -5.78 65.88
C GLY A 11 27.94 -6.81 64.76
N ALA A 12 26.87 -7.62 64.70
CA ALA A 12 26.65 -8.58 63.61
C ALA A 12 26.26 -7.87 62.31
N ILE A 13 25.39 -6.86 62.37
CA ILE A 13 25.00 -6.04 61.22
C ILE A 13 26.20 -5.25 60.69
N HIS A 14 27.03 -4.69 61.56
CA HIS A 14 28.21 -3.92 61.15
C HIS A 14 29.25 -4.79 60.43
N ARG A 15 29.50 -6.02 60.89
CA ARG A 15 30.37 -6.98 60.20
C ARG A 15 29.79 -7.47 58.88
N LEU A 16 28.47 -7.66 58.81
CA LEU A 16 27.80 -8.07 57.57
C LEU A 16 27.84 -6.95 56.51
N LEU A 17 27.69 -5.69 56.93
CA LEU A 17 27.89 -4.51 56.08
C LEU A 17 29.35 -4.35 55.63
N GLU A 18 30.33 -4.54 56.52
CA GLU A 18 31.75 -4.50 56.14
C GLU A 18 32.13 -5.59 55.13
N LEU A 19 31.52 -6.77 55.20
CA LEU A 19 31.76 -7.88 54.26
C LEU A 19 31.04 -7.71 52.92
N THR A 20 29.85 -7.10 52.92
CA THR A 20 29.02 -6.97 51.70
C THR A 20 29.30 -5.69 50.92
N PHE A 21 29.69 -4.61 51.59
CA PHE A 21 29.97 -3.31 50.95
C PHE A 21 31.07 -3.37 49.87
N PRO A 22 32.22 -4.07 50.06
CA PRO A 22 33.26 -4.19 49.03
C PRO A 22 32.76 -4.97 47.81
N VAL A 23 31.90 -5.98 48.02
CA VAL A 23 31.33 -6.80 46.94
C VAL A 23 30.34 -5.98 46.12
N VAL A 24 29.49 -5.17 46.78
CA VAL A 24 28.56 -4.27 46.09
C VAL A 24 29.30 -3.17 45.34
N LEU A 25 30.38 -2.62 45.90
CA LEU A 25 31.24 -1.65 45.22
C LEU A 25 31.97 -2.26 44.03
N LEU A 26 32.47 -3.49 44.15
CA LEU A 26 33.09 -4.21 43.04
C LEU A 26 32.08 -4.54 41.95
N ALA A 27 30.88 -5.01 42.31
CA ALA A 27 29.82 -5.28 41.36
C ALA A 27 29.34 -4.00 40.66
N GLY A 28 29.13 -2.92 41.41
CA GLY A 28 28.77 -1.60 40.89
C GLY A 28 29.87 -0.99 40.03
N GLY A 29 31.13 -1.15 40.41
CA GLY A 29 32.29 -0.71 39.64
C GLY A 29 32.50 -1.52 38.37
N ALA A 30 32.31 -2.85 38.42
CA ALA A 30 32.35 -3.73 37.26
C ALA A 30 31.19 -3.43 36.29
N LEU A 31 29.98 -3.24 36.80
CA LEU A 31 28.82 -2.83 35.99
C LEU A 31 29.02 -1.43 35.39
N GLY A 32 29.50 -0.48 36.18
CA GLY A 32 29.77 0.88 35.72
C GLY A 32 30.87 0.95 34.66
N SER A 33 31.98 0.23 34.86
CA SER A 33 33.06 0.13 33.87
C SER A 33 32.65 -0.64 32.61
N TYR A 34 31.81 -1.68 32.76
CA TYR A 34 31.22 -2.38 31.65
C TYR A 34 30.31 -1.47 30.81
N GLU A 35 29.38 -0.73 31.45
CA GLU A 35 28.46 0.16 30.73
C GLU A 35 29.14 1.40 30.15
N LEU A 36 30.02 2.05 30.90
CA LEU A 36 30.61 3.33 30.46
C LEU A 36 31.78 3.14 29.50
N PHE A 37 32.56 2.07 29.66
CA PHE A 37 33.80 1.90 28.92
C PHE A 37 33.69 0.78 27.88
N LEU A 38 33.42 -0.44 28.32
CA LEU A 38 33.37 -1.59 27.40
C LEU A 38 32.22 -1.46 26.40
N ARG A 39 31.01 -1.15 26.85
CA ARG A 39 29.84 -1.02 25.96
C ARG A 39 30.01 0.13 24.96
N ARG A 40 30.50 1.29 25.40
CA ARG A 40 30.78 2.43 24.50
C ARG A 40 31.91 2.14 23.52
N TRP A 41 32.97 1.50 23.98
CA TRP A 41 34.10 1.15 23.14
C TRP A 41 33.73 0.06 22.11
N PHE A 42 33.04 -1.01 22.54
CA PHE A 42 32.55 -2.04 21.62
C PHE A 42 31.55 -1.49 20.61
N THR A 43 30.63 -0.61 21.00
CA THR A 43 29.68 0.01 20.05
C THR A 43 30.38 0.96 19.07
N ALA A 44 31.36 1.75 19.53
CA ALA A 44 32.15 2.62 18.66
C ALA A 44 33.02 1.82 17.68
N GLU A 45 33.62 0.72 18.13
CA GLU A 45 34.52 -0.09 17.31
C GLU A 45 33.75 -1.02 16.37
N LEU A 46 32.58 -1.54 16.77
CA LEU A 46 31.61 -2.18 15.86
C LEU A 46 31.09 -1.18 14.82
N ALA A 47 30.75 0.05 15.20
CA ALA A 47 30.33 1.07 14.24
C ALA A 47 31.46 1.44 13.26
N ARG A 48 32.72 1.45 13.69
CA ARG A 48 33.89 1.77 12.87
C ARG A 48 34.27 0.65 11.90
N ILE A 49 34.30 -0.60 12.38
CA ILE A 49 34.71 -1.78 11.59
C ILE A 49 33.57 -2.24 10.68
N ALA A 50 32.33 -2.06 11.13
CA ALA A 50 31.16 -2.62 10.48
C ALA A 50 30.31 -1.57 9.75
N GLY A 51 30.44 -0.27 10.03
CA GLY A 51 29.63 0.80 9.43
C GLY A 51 29.55 0.79 7.89
N PRO A 52 30.66 0.67 7.14
CA PRO A 52 30.60 0.67 5.67
C PRO A 52 30.16 -0.68 5.08
N ARG A 53 30.58 -1.80 5.67
CA ARG A 53 30.35 -3.15 5.12
C ARG A 53 29.07 -3.84 5.63
N ILE A 54 28.59 -3.52 6.84
CA ILE A 54 27.30 -4.02 7.36
C ILE A 54 26.14 -3.25 6.74
N VAL A 55 26.30 -1.96 6.42
CA VAL A 55 25.27 -1.22 5.67
C VAL A 55 25.16 -1.72 4.22
N GLU A 56 26.23 -2.28 3.65
CA GLU A 56 26.21 -2.99 2.37
C GLU A 56 25.70 -4.45 2.48
N ALA A 57 25.80 -5.08 3.66
CA ALA A 57 25.42 -6.49 3.88
C ALA A 57 24.04 -6.70 4.54
N LEU A 58 23.50 -5.68 5.21
CA LEU A 58 22.14 -5.70 5.74
C LEU A 58 21.19 -5.18 4.68
N LEU A 59 20.10 -5.91 4.47
CA LEU A 59 19.03 -5.44 3.60
C LEU A 59 18.48 -4.13 4.20
N PRO A 60 18.24 -3.07 3.40
CA PRO A 60 17.71 -1.79 3.88
C PRO A 60 16.48 -1.95 4.79
N GLN A 61 15.68 -2.99 4.57
CA GLN A 61 14.53 -3.38 5.38
C GLN A 61 14.90 -3.68 6.84
N GLN A 62 16.00 -4.43 7.06
CA GLN A 62 16.43 -4.80 8.40
C GLN A 62 16.93 -3.58 9.18
N VAL A 63 17.61 -2.65 8.50
CA VAL A 63 18.09 -1.40 9.11
C VAL A 63 16.92 -0.48 9.45
N MET A 64 15.97 -0.31 8.52
CA MET A 64 14.80 0.55 8.72
C MET A 64 13.84 -0.04 9.76
N GLY A 65 13.66 -1.36 9.81
CA GLY A 65 12.83 -2.03 10.80
C GLY A 65 13.36 -1.85 12.21
N VAL A 66 14.66 -2.08 12.41
CA VAL A 66 15.29 -1.82 13.70
C VAL A 66 15.18 -0.35 14.09
N PHE A 67 15.28 0.57 13.12
CA PHE A 67 15.13 2.01 13.38
C PHE A 67 13.70 2.41 13.76
N LEU A 68 12.70 1.94 13.01
CA LEU A 68 11.29 2.22 13.27
C LEU A 68 10.82 1.57 14.57
N GLU A 69 11.23 0.32 14.84
CA GLU A 69 10.96 -0.34 16.13
C GLU A 69 11.61 0.38 17.30
N SER A 70 12.80 0.95 17.11
CA SER A 70 13.49 1.71 18.15
C SER A 70 12.82 3.05 18.46
N ILE A 71 12.15 3.69 17.49
CA ILE A 71 11.52 5.00 17.66
C ILE A 71 10.06 4.86 18.09
N TYR A 72 9.33 3.97 17.43
CA TYR A 72 7.87 3.83 17.58
C TYR A 72 7.45 2.59 18.36
N GLY A 73 8.40 1.76 18.81
CA GLY A 73 8.12 0.45 19.40
C GLY A 73 7.76 -0.59 18.34
N LYS A 74 7.58 -1.85 18.73
CA LYS A 74 7.09 -2.89 17.81
C LYS A 74 5.63 -2.65 17.48
N ASN A 75 5.34 -2.31 16.22
CA ASN A 75 4.00 -2.02 15.72
C ASN A 75 3.89 -2.45 14.25
N GLU A 76 2.73 -2.99 13.85
CA GLU A 76 2.42 -3.37 12.46
C GLU A 76 2.50 -2.15 11.51
N ALA A 77 2.20 -0.94 12.00
CA ALA A 77 2.37 0.28 11.22
C ALA A 77 3.83 0.52 10.75
N ASN A 78 4.83 0.04 11.51
CA ASN A 78 6.22 0.12 11.08
C ASN A 78 6.51 -0.85 9.94
N ARG A 79 5.85 -2.01 9.93
CA ARG A 79 5.91 -2.99 8.85
C ARG A 79 5.32 -2.42 7.57
N ASP A 80 4.17 -1.75 7.65
CA ASP A 80 3.57 -1.06 6.50
C ASP A 80 4.46 0.05 5.95
N VAL A 81 5.12 0.82 6.82
CA VAL A 81 6.10 1.84 6.40
C VAL A 81 7.35 1.20 5.77
N MET A 82 7.86 0.09 6.31
CA MET A 82 8.99 -0.62 5.70
C MET A 82 8.62 -1.18 4.33
N THR A 83 7.51 -1.90 4.22
CA THR A 83 6.99 -2.45 2.97
C THR A 83 6.65 -1.34 1.99
N GLY A 84 6.14 -0.22 2.48
CA GLY A 84 5.84 0.98 1.71
C GLY A 84 7.06 1.73 1.17
N VAL A 85 8.12 1.87 1.97
CA VAL A 85 9.30 2.68 1.64
C VAL A 85 10.38 1.87 0.91
N LEU A 86 10.54 0.60 1.30
CA LEU A 86 11.66 -0.23 0.84
C LEU A 86 11.22 -1.38 -0.05
N GLY A 87 9.94 -1.74 0.03
CA GLY A 87 9.39 -2.89 -0.67
C GLY A 87 9.89 -4.22 -0.14
N GLY A 88 9.06 -5.28 -0.22
CA GLY A 88 9.50 -6.67 -0.11
C GLY A 88 8.85 -7.50 1.00
N GLU A 89 7.55 -7.75 0.91
CA GLU A 89 6.88 -8.86 1.61
C GLU A 89 6.28 -9.91 0.65
N GLY A 90 6.63 -9.86 -0.64
CA GLY A 90 6.26 -10.87 -1.61
C GLY A 90 7.10 -12.14 -1.50
N ARG A 91 7.03 -13.00 -2.52
CA ARG A 91 7.67 -14.33 -2.54
C ARG A 91 9.22 -14.30 -2.65
N LEU A 92 9.82 -13.19 -3.04
CA LEU A 92 11.24 -12.87 -3.19
C LEU A 92 11.67 -11.68 -2.29
N PRO A 93 11.98 -11.93 -1.01
CA PRO A 93 12.31 -10.91 0.01
C PRO A 93 13.58 -10.07 -0.26
N ALA A 94 14.27 -10.25 -1.40
CA ALA A 94 15.43 -9.45 -1.80
C ALA A 94 15.05 -8.13 -2.54
N GLY A 95 13.80 -7.66 -2.40
CA GLY A 95 13.31 -6.44 -3.05
C GLY A 95 13.04 -6.59 -4.54
N GLY A 96 12.76 -7.82 -5.00
CA GLY A 96 12.34 -8.15 -6.35
C GLY A 96 10.81 -8.12 -6.55
N ASP A 97 10.03 -8.24 -5.47
CA ASP A 97 8.56 -8.35 -5.59
C ASP A 97 7.80 -7.04 -5.49
N LEU A 98 8.45 -5.94 -5.06
CA LEU A 98 7.68 -4.71 -4.84
C LEU A 98 7.73 -3.81 -6.06
N THR A 99 6.58 -3.72 -6.69
CA THR A 99 6.26 -2.72 -7.70
C THR A 99 6.23 -1.34 -7.05
N ILE A 100 7.30 -0.58 -7.23
CA ILE A 100 7.37 0.83 -6.82
C ILE A 100 7.23 1.67 -8.07
N SER A 101 6.13 2.41 -8.17
CA SER A 101 5.95 3.38 -9.27
C SER A 101 6.61 4.70 -8.90
N THR A 102 7.54 5.18 -9.73
CA THR A 102 8.22 6.47 -9.60
C THR A 102 7.46 7.62 -10.22
N HIS A 103 6.53 7.32 -11.13
CA HIS A 103 5.68 8.30 -11.79
C HIS A 103 4.31 7.66 -12.01
N THR A 104 3.28 8.28 -11.43
CA THR A 104 1.92 7.77 -11.48
C THR A 104 0.97 8.88 -11.90
N GLY A 105 0.25 8.64 -12.98
CA GLY A 105 -0.81 9.51 -13.47
C GLY A 105 -2.17 8.85 -13.28
N VAL A 106 -3.11 9.59 -12.72
CA VAL A 106 -4.50 9.12 -12.50
C VAL A 106 -5.46 10.07 -13.19
N THR A 107 -6.39 9.52 -13.95
CA THR A 107 -7.52 10.22 -14.54
C THR A 107 -8.81 9.56 -14.11
N VAL A 108 -9.73 10.38 -13.61
CA VAL A 108 -11.07 9.99 -13.18
C VAL A 108 -12.07 10.65 -14.12
N GLU A 109 -12.89 9.86 -14.82
CA GLU A 109 -13.94 10.35 -15.70
C GLU A 109 -15.31 9.88 -15.19
N LEU A 110 -16.26 10.81 -15.07
CA LEU A 110 -17.65 10.52 -14.69
C LEU A 110 -18.57 10.87 -15.84
N ARG A 111 -19.39 9.91 -16.27
CA ARG A 111 -20.38 10.09 -17.34
C ARG A 111 -21.71 9.47 -16.96
N ALA A 112 -22.76 10.27 -16.85
CA ALA A 112 -24.10 9.76 -16.57
C ALA A 112 -24.60 8.83 -17.70
N VAL A 113 -25.22 7.73 -17.30
CA VAL A 113 -25.99 6.84 -18.18
C VAL A 113 -27.45 7.31 -18.20
N ASP A 114 -27.98 7.57 -17.02
CA ASP A 114 -29.29 8.13 -16.77
C ASP A 114 -29.25 8.99 -15.48
N ARG A 115 -30.40 9.18 -14.81
CA ARG A 115 -30.50 9.99 -13.59
C ARG A 115 -30.10 9.24 -12.31
N GLU A 116 -29.95 7.92 -12.39
CA GLU A 116 -29.63 7.05 -11.26
C GLU A 116 -28.22 6.48 -11.37
N LEU A 117 -27.75 6.22 -12.59
CA LEU A 117 -26.51 5.50 -12.87
C LEU A 117 -25.52 6.33 -13.68
N TYR A 118 -24.23 6.09 -13.43
CA TYR A 118 -23.13 6.68 -14.18
C TYR A 118 -22.01 5.66 -14.44
N HIS A 119 -21.26 5.91 -15.51
CA HIS A 119 -19.99 5.25 -15.78
C HIS A 119 -18.86 5.97 -15.06
N LEU A 120 -18.14 5.24 -14.21
CA LEU A 120 -16.89 5.63 -13.60
C LEU A 120 -15.73 5.04 -14.40
N THR A 121 -14.92 5.89 -15.04
CA THR A 121 -13.69 5.44 -15.71
C THR A 121 -12.47 5.86 -14.92
N PHE A 122 -11.63 4.90 -14.56
CA PHE A 122 -10.27 5.14 -14.12
C PHE A 122 -9.30 4.84 -15.25
N ALA A 123 -8.42 5.78 -15.54
CA ALA A 123 -7.22 5.53 -16.33
C ALA A 123 -6.00 5.82 -15.45
N VAL A 124 -5.18 4.81 -15.22
CA VAL A 124 -4.00 4.89 -14.36
C VAL A 124 -2.79 4.43 -15.12
N THR A 125 -1.67 5.14 -14.96
CA THR A 125 -0.39 4.77 -15.53
C THR A 125 0.68 4.77 -14.48
N TYR A 126 1.46 3.69 -14.43
CA TYR A 126 2.52 3.45 -13.47
C TYR A 126 3.85 3.26 -14.20
N SER A 127 4.91 3.91 -13.73
CA SER A 127 6.27 3.76 -14.27
C SER A 127 7.20 3.23 -13.18
N PHE A 128 7.68 2.00 -13.34
CA PHE A 128 8.32 1.26 -12.25
C PHE A 128 9.80 1.60 -12.10
N LYS A 129 10.26 1.70 -10.84
CA LYS A 129 11.66 2.00 -10.49
C LYS A 129 12.62 0.94 -11.00
N LYS A 130 12.18 -0.32 -10.96
CA LYS A 130 12.89 -1.51 -11.44
C LYS A 130 11.91 -2.31 -12.27
N ASN A 131 12.44 -2.99 -13.27
CA ASN A 131 11.62 -3.84 -14.14
C ASN A 131 11.00 -4.96 -13.29
N VAL A 132 9.67 -5.09 -13.37
CA VAL A 132 8.89 -6.03 -12.57
C VAL A 132 8.86 -7.38 -13.31
N GLN A 133 9.48 -8.39 -12.73
CA GLN A 133 9.57 -9.73 -13.32
C GLN A 133 8.27 -10.51 -13.05
N VAL A 134 7.25 -10.25 -13.87
CA VAL A 134 5.96 -10.93 -13.80
C VAL A 134 5.37 -11.08 -15.20
N ASP A 135 4.64 -12.17 -15.39
CA ASP A 135 3.92 -12.52 -16.62
C ASP A 135 2.41 -12.29 -16.49
N ARG A 136 1.93 -11.78 -15.34
CA ARG A 136 0.51 -11.66 -15.03
C ARG A 136 0.14 -10.33 -14.41
N PHE A 137 -1.07 -9.90 -14.73
CA PHE A 137 -1.76 -8.78 -14.10
C PHE A 137 -3.07 -9.26 -13.49
N ILE A 138 -3.31 -8.93 -12.23
CA ILE A 138 -4.48 -9.40 -11.48
C ILE A 138 -5.45 -8.27 -11.22
N ILE A 139 -6.74 -8.60 -11.24
CA ILE A 139 -7.79 -7.67 -10.89
C ILE A 139 -8.62 -8.28 -9.77
N PHE A 140 -8.74 -7.55 -8.67
CA PHE A 140 -9.63 -7.89 -7.58
C PHE A 140 -10.86 -6.98 -7.65
N ALA A 141 -12.05 -7.56 -7.77
CA ALA A 141 -13.30 -6.82 -7.70
C ALA A 141 -14.05 -7.19 -6.42
N THR A 142 -14.48 -6.22 -5.62
CA THR A 142 -15.22 -6.48 -4.39
C THR A 142 -16.24 -5.40 -4.06
N CYS A 143 -17.31 -5.77 -3.38
CA CYS A 143 -18.25 -4.84 -2.73
C CYS A 143 -18.09 -4.79 -1.21
N ASN A 144 -17.14 -5.54 -0.65
CA ASN A 144 -16.92 -5.64 0.79
C ASN A 144 -15.77 -4.75 1.22
N ALA A 145 -16.06 -3.75 2.06
CA ALA A 145 -15.06 -2.80 2.54
C ALA A 145 -13.92 -3.47 3.34
N LEU A 146 -14.21 -4.53 4.10
CA LEU A 146 -13.19 -5.28 4.82
C LEU A 146 -12.24 -5.98 3.85
N LEU A 147 -12.77 -6.59 2.78
CA LEU A 147 -11.95 -7.21 1.75
C LEU A 147 -11.11 -6.17 1.01
N ARG A 148 -11.71 -5.04 0.62
CA ARG A 148 -10.99 -3.92 0.00
C ARG A 148 -9.75 -3.54 0.80
N ASP A 149 -9.91 -3.30 2.09
CA ASP A 149 -8.81 -2.90 2.96
C ASP A 149 -7.78 -4.04 3.11
N SER A 150 -8.26 -5.29 3.26
CA SER A 150 -7.42 -6.47 3.45
C SER A 150 -6.64 -6.91 2.21
N ILE A 151 -7.17 -6.69 1.00
CA ILE A 151 -6.53 -7.07 -0.27
C ILE A 151 -5.19 -6.34 -0.43
N SER A 152 -5.16 -5.04 -0.09
CA SER A 152 -3.94 -4.24 -0.22
C SER A 152 -2.78 -4.76 0.64
N SER A 153 -3.08 -5.32 1.82
CA SER A 153 -2.10 -5.94 2.72
C SER A 153 -1.87 -7.43 2.45
N GLY A 154 -2.86 -8.14 1.91
CA GLY A 154 -2.83 -9.60 1.71
C GLY A 154 -2.44 -10.06 0.32
N CYS A 155 -2.36 -9.15 -0.66
CA CYS A 155 -1.92 -9.46 -2.00
C CYS A 155 -0.40 -9.57 -2.06
N GLN A 156 0.11 -10.72 -2.49
CA GLN A 156 1.56 -10.97 -2.65
C GLN A 156 2.03 -10.82 -4.10
N LEU A 157 1.15 -10.37 -5.00
CA LEU A 157 1.43 -10.28 -6.43
C LEU A 157 1.86 -8.86 -6.78
N PRO A 158 2.86 -8.70 -7.66
CA PRO A 158 3.48 -7.40 -7.89
C PRO A 158 2.58 -6.46 -8.72
N LEU A 159 1.80 -6.99 -9.66
CA LEU A 159 0.94 -6.18 -10.54
C LEU A 159 -0.52 -6.55 -10.33
N PHE A 160 -1.28 -5.64 -9.71
CA PHE A 160 -2.71 -5.78 -9.59
C PHE A 160 -3.43 -4.44 -9.57
N GLU A 161 -4.73 -4.49 -9.83
CA GLU A 161 -5.68 -3.41 -9.58
C GLU A 161 -6.82 -3.88 -8.67
N MET A 162 -7.43 -2.93 -7.97
CA MET A 162 -8.56 -3.17 -7.09
C MET A 162 -9.76 -2.33 -7.55
N TRP A 163 -10.89 -3.00 -7.76
CA TRP A 163 -12.15 -2.37 -8.10
C TRP A 163 -13.13 -2.54 -6.95
N PHE A 164 -13.64 -1.42 -6.47
CA PHE A 164 -14.62 -1.39 -5.41
C PHE A 164 -15.96 -0.91 -5.95
N VAL A 165 -16.97 -1.78 -5.90
CA VAL A 165 -18.36 -1.45 -6.24
C VAL A 165 -19.15 -1.48 -4.93
N PRO A 166 -19.41 -0.35 -4.27
CA PRO A 166 -19.98 -0.33 -2.92
C PRO A 166 -21.38 -0.95 -2.85
N ASP A 167 -22.17 -0.83 -3.91
CA ASP A 167 -23.50 -1.42 -3.98
C ASP A 167 -23.42 -2.93 -4.27
N SER A 168 -23.73 -3.75 -3.26
CA SER A 168 -23.75 -5.21 -3.37
C SER A 168 -24.80 -5.75 -4.34
N GLU A 169 -25.89 -5.01 -4.58
CA GLU A 169 -26.94 -5.43 -5.53
C GLU A 169 -26.49 -5.23 -6.98
N LEU A 170 -25.67 -4.20 -7.23
CA LEU A 170 -25.08 -3.91 -8.54
C LEU A 170 -23.72 -4.58 -8.77
N PHE A 171 -23.10 -5.16 -7.75
CA PHE A 171 -21.74 -5.68 -7.84
C PHE A 171 -21.52 -6.64 -9.02
N GLN A 172 -22.38 -7.65 -9.16
CA GLN A 172 -22.21 -8.68 -10.19
C GLN A 172 -22.34 -8.10 -11.59
N SER A 173 -23.40 -7.31 -11.84
CA SER A 173 -23.64 -6.68 -13.15
C SER A 173 -22.58 -5.63 -13.47
N SER A 174 -22.16 -4.81 -12.50
CA SER A 174 -21.12 -3.80 -12.70
C SER A 174 -19.76 -4.43 -13.05
N VAL A 175 -19.41 -5.56 -12.42
CA VAL A 175 -18.21 -6.31 -12.80
C VAL A 175 -18.32 -6.87 -14.21
N ASP A 176 -19.45 -7.52 -14.55
CA ASP A 176 -19.65 -8.09 -15.88
C ASP A 176 -19.62 -7.02 -16.99
N ASP A 177 -20.20 -5.84 -16.74
CA ASP A 177 -20.17 -4.69 -17.64
C ASP A 177 -18.78 -4.07 -17.77
N MET A 178 -17.97 -4.14 -16.72
CA MET A 178 -16.62 -3.57 -16.68
C MET A 178 -15.60 -4.42 -17.42
N LEU A 179 -15.66 -5.76 -17.32
CA LEU A 179 -14.71 -6.68 -17.97
C LEU A 179 -14.42 -6.37 -19.45
N PRO A 180 -15.41 -6.12 -20.34
CA PRO A 180 -15.14 -5.80 -21.74
C PRO A 180 -14.55 -4.41 -21.97
N THR A 181 -14.58 -3.52 -20.98
CA THR A 181 -14.06 -2.14 -21.07
C THR A 181 -12.59 -2.04 -20.71
N VAL A 182 -12.02 -3.07 -20.09
CA VAL A 182 -10.63 -3.04 -19.62
C VAL A 182 -9.68 -2.94 -20.80
N ARG A 183 -8.76 -1.97 -20.71
CA ARG A 183 -7.67 -1.76 -21.65
C ARG A 183 -6.37 -1.81 -20.86
N LEU A 184 -5.36 -2.50 -21.39
CA LEU A 184 -4.04 -2.59 -20.79
C LEU A 184 -2.98 -2.21 -21.82
N GLY A 185 -2.09 -1.30 -21.43
CA GLY A 185 -0.85 -0.99 -22.12
C GLY A 185 0.34 -1.39 -21.27
N ILE A 186 1.35 -1.96 -21.89
CA ILE A 186 2.62 -2.34 -21.25
C ILE A 186 3.80 -1.82 -22.04
N GLU A 187 4.79 -1.26 -21.33
CA GLU A 187 6.15 -1.14 -21.83
C GLU A 187 6.99 -2.18 -21.08
N TYR A 188 7.75 -2.99 -21.83
CA TYR A 188 8.42 -4.16 -21.25
C TYR A 188 9.74 -4.49 -21.96
N VAL A 189 10.53 -5.30 -21.28
CA VAL A 189 11.79 -5.84 -21.80
C VAL A 189 11.65 -7.35 -22.00
N ASP A 190 12.05 -7.85 -23.17
CA ASP A 190 12.07 -9.28 -23.47
C ASP A 190 13.29 -10.00 -22.84
N HIS A 191 13.40 -11.32 -23.01
CA HIS A 191 14.55 -12.08 -22.51
C HIS A 191 15.89 -11.71 -23.19
N ASP A 192 15.86 -11.12 -24.38
CA ASP A 192 17.03 -10.63 -25.11
C ASP A 192 17.41 -9.18 -24.70
N ARG A 193 16.71 -8.61 -23.73
CA ARG A 193 16.86 -7.23 -23.24
C ARG A 193 16.48 -6.15 -24.25
N ARG A 194 15.56 -6.45 -25.17
CA ARG A 194 14.99 -5.45 -26.08
C ARG A 194 13.72 -4.87 -25.49
N HIS A 195 13.54 -3.56 -25.69
CA HIS A 195 12.37 -2.81 -25.22
C HIS A 195 11.25 -2.88 -26.25
N HIS A 196 10.03 -3.07 -25.76
CA HIS A 196 8.82 -3.18 -26.56
C HIS A 196 7.66 -2.43 -25.89
N VAL A 197 6.69 -2.04 -26.70
CA VAL A 197 5.44 -1.42 -26.25
C VAL A 197 4.30 -2.18 -26.87
N ALA A 198 3.32 -2.57 -26.07
CA ALA A 198 2.13 -3.28 -26.52
C ALA A 198 0.89 -2.75 -25.81
N GLU A 199 -0.22 -2.69 -26.53
CA GLU A 199 -1.51 -2.28 -26.00
C GLU A 199 -2.58 -3.26 -26.49
N SER A 200 -3.48 -3.65 -25.59
CA SER A 200 -4.63 -4.48 -25.94
C SER A 200 -5.92 -3.81 -25.54
N SER A 201 -6.80 -3.70 -26.55
CA SER A 201 -8.18 -3.29 -26.36
C SER A 201 -9.15 -4.44 -26.13
N SER A 202 -8.66 -5.68 -26.11
CA SER A 202 -9.49 -6.88 -25.93
C SER A 202 -8.71 -7.91 -25.11
N LEU A 203 -8.64 -7.65 -23.81
CA LEU A 203 -7.95 -8.53 -22.88
C LEU A 203 -8.76 -9.79 -22.63
N ARG A 204 -8.06 -10.93 -22.57
CA ARG A 204 -8.64 -12.20 -22.14
C ARG A 204 -8.49 -12.33 -20.63
N LEU A 205 -9.39 -11.69 -19.89
CA LEU A 205 -9.47 -11.84 -18.45
C LEU A 205 -10.07 -13.20 -18.08
N ARG A 206 -9.32 -13.99 -17.32
CA ARG A 206 -9.73 -15.33 -16.87
C ARG A 206 -10.13 -15.25 -15.41
N GLU A 207 -11.35 -15.64 -15.10
CA GLU A 207 -11.82 -15.68 -13.72
C GLU A 207 -11.15 -16.82 -12.95
N VAL A 208 -10.55 -16.48 -11.82
CA VAL A 208 -9.87 -17.41 -10.93
C VAL A 208 -10.91 -18.13 -10.08
N LYS A 209 -10.91 -19.46 -10.16
CA LYS A 209 -11.80 -20.30 -9.34
C LYS A 209 -11.51 -20.11 -7.85
N PHE A 210 -12.56 -20.05 -7.03
CA PHE A 210 -12.45 -19.77 -5.59
C PHE A 210 -11.52 -20.73 -4.83
N GLN A 211 -11.37 -21.97 -5.29
CA GLN A 211 -10.44 -22.94 -4.68
C GLN A 211 -8.98 -22.49 -4.74
N ASN A 212 -8.64 -21.59 -5.67
CA ASN A 212 -7.29 -21.10 -5.89
C ASN A 212 -7.09 -19.68 -5.32
N TRP A 213 -8.09 -19.04 -4.72
CA TRP A 213 -7.96 -17.66 -4.22
C TRP A 213 -6.86 -17.50 -3.16
N SER A 214 -6.55 -18.55 -2.41
CA SER A 214 -5.46 -18.58 -1.44
C SER A 214 -4.05 -18.49 -2.07
N ASP A 215 -3.93 -18.62 -3.39
CA ASP A 215 -2.67 -18.36 -4.11
C ASP A 215 -2.44 -16.86 -4.35
N TYR A 216 -3.50 -16.07 -4.29
CA TYR A 216 -3.52 -14.63 -4.58
C TYR A 216 -3.59 -13.78 -3.31
N LEU A 217 -4.35 -14.25 -2.31
CA LEU A 217 -4.63 -13.52 -1.08
C LEU A 217 -4.25 -14.36 0.15
N SER A 218 -3.26 -13.89 0.92
CA SER A 218 -2.70 -14.64 2.05
C SER A 218 -3.66 -14.83 3.22
N PHE A 219 -4.61 -13.92 3.43
CA PHE A 219 -5.62 -14.05 4.49
C PHE A 219 -6.61 -15.21 4.29
N PHE A 220 -6.61 -15.87 3.13
CA PHE A 220 -7.32 -17.15 2.94
C PHE A 220 -6.49 -18.38 3.34
N ARG A 221 -5.18 -18.20 3.53
CA ARG A 221 -4.24 -19.26 3.88
C ARG A 221 -3.96 -19.28 5.38
N GLU A 222 -3.76 -18.11 5.96
CA GLU A 222 -3.29 -17.92 7.34
C GLU A 222 -3.84 -16.63 7.97
N ASP A 223 -3.69 -16.52 9.28
CA ASP A 223 -4.04 -15.31 10.02
C ASP A 223 -3.09 -14.16 9.65
N MET A 224 -3.62 -12.96 9.45
CA MET A 224 -2.83 -11.75 9.18
C MET A 224 -2.99 -10.73 10.30
N GLY A 225 -2.14 -10.83 11.31
CA GLY A 225 -2.15 -9.91 12.46
C GLY A 225 -3.51 -9.96 13.19
N PRO A 226 -4.27 -8.84 13.25
CA PRO A 226 -5.59 -8.82 13.85
C PRO A 226 -6.69 -9.44 12.98
N LEU A 227 -6.43 -9.70 11.70
CA LEU A 227 -7.39 -10.32 10.78
C LEU A 227 -7.28 -11.85 10.83
N PRO A 228 -8.27 -12.58 11.39
CA PRO A 228 -8.25 -14.03 11.38
C PRO A 228 -8.38 -14.56 9.95
N ARG A 229 -7.88 -15.77 9.72
CA ARG A 229 -7.99 -16.46 8.43
C ARG A 229 -9.45 -16.53 8.00
N GLN A 230 -9.72 -16.01 6.81
CA GLN A 230 -11.05 -15.99 6.19
C GLN A 230 -11.27 -17.24 5.34
N SER A 231 -12.53 -17.56 5.05
CA SER A 231 -12.90 -18.65 4.15
C SER A 231 -13.27 -18.10 2.77
N PRO A 232 -12.63 -18.55 1.67
CA PRO A 232 -13.02 -18.14 0.31
C PRO A 232 -14.50 -18.36 0.00
N ARG A 233 -15.14 -19.38 0.60
CA ARG A 233 -16.55 -19.70 0.38
C ARG A 233 -17.51 -18.63 0.90
N GLU A 234 -17.11 -17.89 1.93
CA GLU A 234 -17.93 -16.83 2.52
C GLU A 234 -17.98 -15.59 1.62
N HIS A 235 -17.07 -15.51 0.65
CA HIS A 235 -16.87 -14.35 -0.21
C HIS A 235 -17.26 -14.57 -1.68
N LEU A 236 -18.00 -15.66 -1.97
CA LEU A 236 -18.44 -15.96 -3.35
C LEU A 236 -19.40 -14.91 -3.92
N ALA A 237 -20.08 -14.15 -3.06
CA ALA A 237 -21.03 -13.13 -3.48
C ALA A 237 -20.40 -11.73 -3.58
N ASP A 238 -19.27 -11.48 -2.90
CA ASP A 238 -18.70 -10.15 -2.69
C ASP A 238 -17.24 -10.00 -3.16
N LEU A 239 -16.65 -11.05 -3.74
CA LEU A 239 -15.31 -11.04 -4.32
C LEU A 239 -15.28 -11.78 -5.66
N ARG A 240 -14.60 -11.20 -6.65
CA ARG A 240 -14.20 -11.85 -7.89
C ARG A 240 -12.75 -11.52 -8.19
N ILE A 241 -12.02 -12.49 -8.74
CA ILE A 241 -10.59 -12.35 -9.05
C ILE A 241 -10.40 -12.73 -10.51
N PHE A 242 -9.75 -11.85 -11.27
CA PHE A 242 -9.42 -12.09 -12.67
C PHE A 242 -7.92 -12.03 -12.88
N GLU A 243 -7.40 -12.91 -13.72
CA GLU A 243 -6.01 -12.88 -14.17
C GLU A 243 -5.94 -12.59 -15.68
N CYS A 244 -4.93 -11.80 -16.05
CA CYS A 244 -4.50 -11.59 -17.43
C CYS A 244 -3.06 -12.09 -17.56
N ASP A 245 -2.79 -12.92 -18.57
CA ASP A 245 -1.42 -13.18 -19.01
C ASP A 245 -0.96 -11.97 -19.82
N LEU A 246 0.16 -11.36 -19.43
CA LEU A 246 0.73 -10.20 -20.11
C LEU A 246 1.35 -10.60 -21.47
N SER A 247 1.69 -11.87 -21.64
CA SER A 247 2.14 -12.42 -22.91
C SER A 247 1.02 -12.48 -23.94
N ASP A 248 -0.25 -12.56 -23.52
CA ASP A 248 -1.42 -12.49 -24.42
C ASP A 248 -1.57 -11.07 -25.05
N ILE A 249 -0.83 -10.08 -24.56
CA ILE A 249 -0.81 -8.68 -25.05
C ILE A 249 0.39 -8.41 -25.94
N ALA A 250 1.51 -9.07 -25.67
CA ALA A 250 2.69 -9.06 -26.54
C ALA A 250 2.39 -9.84 -27.82
N ASP A 251 2.78 -9.32 -28.98
CA ASP A 251 2.61 -10.02 -30.27
C ASP A 251 3.18 -11.45 -30.21
N ASP A 252 2.58 -12.38 -30.99
CA ASP A 252 2.70 -13.86 -30.99
C ASP A 252 4.12 -14.49 -30.91
N HIS A 253 5.21 -13.72 -30.87
CA HIS A 253 6.60 -14.18 -30.87
C HIS A 253 7.49 -13.59 -29.76
N GLN A 254 6.93 -12.82 -28.82
CA GLN A 254 7.72 -12.15 -27.79
C GLN A 254 7.26 -12.53 -26.38
N ASN A 255 8.13 -13.17 -25.62
CA ASN A 255 7.89 -13.45 -24.21
C ASN A 255 8.22 -12.21 -23.38
N VAL A 256 7.25 -11.75 -22.60
CA VAL A 256 7.43 -10.65 -21.66
C VAL A 256 8.40 -11.09 -20.57
N GLY A 257 9.57 -10.46 -20.50
CA GLY A 257 10.59 -10.74 -19.49
C GLY A 257 10.39 -9.94 -18.21
N ALA A 258 10.21 -8.62 -18.34
CA ALA A 258 9.94 -7.73 -17.21
C ALA A 258 9.22 -6.43 -17.65
N ILE A 259 8.30 -5.94 -16.82
CA ILE A 259 7.48 -4.75 -17.09
C ILE A 259 8.17 -3.48 -16.58
N GLU A 260 8.23 -2.44 -17.41
CA GLU A 260 8.75 -1.12 -17.07
C GLU A 260 7.63 -0.11 -16.79
N ARG A 261 6.55 -0.18 -17.57
CA ARG A 261 5.38 0.69 -17.44
C ARG A 261 4.09 -0.11 -17.62
N LEU A 262 3.06 0.24 -16.86
CA LEU A 262 1.73 -0.33 -16.94
C LEU A 262 0.69 0.78 -17.05
N SER A 263 -0.17 0.72 -18.05
CA SER A 263 -1.31 1.62 -18.22
C SER A 263 -2.61 0.82 -18.20
N VAL A 264 -3.49 1.11 -17.25
CA VAL A 264 -4.79 0.45 -17.08
C VAL A 264 -5.88 1.47 -17.35
N ARG A 265 -6.89 1.11 -18.13
CA ARG A 265 -8.16 1.85 -18.22
C ARG A 265 -9.32 0.90 -18.01
N ALA A 266 -10.22 1.21 -17.10
CA ALA A 266 -11.41 0.41 -16.83
C ALA A 266 -12.60 1.32 -16.52
N THR A 267 -13.79 0.90 -16.96
CA THR A 267 -15.04 1.62 -16.76
C THR A 267 -16.03 0.74 -16.01
N SER A 268 -16.52 1.18 -14.85
CA SER A 268 -17.56 0.49 -14.07
C SER A 268 -18.86 1.29 -14.04
N LEU A 269 -19.96 0.61 -13.73
CA LEU A 269 -21.28 1.23 -13.55
C LEU A 269 -21.54 1.42 -12.05
N GLN A 270 -21.94 2.62 -11.63
CA GLN A 270 -22.19 2.97 -10.22
C GLN A 270 -23.39 3.91 -10.09
N ARG A 271 -23.86 4.16 -8.86
CA ARG A 271 -25.02 5.01 -8.60
C ARG A 271 -24.65 6.46 -8.31
N ILE A 272 -25.40 7.38 -8.91
CA ILE A 272 -25.18 8.82 -8.75
C ILE A 272 -25.49 9.27 -7.31
N ASP A 273 -26.45 8.65 -6.63
CA ASP A 273 -26.87 9.01 -5.27
C ASP A 273 -25.86 8.63 -4.18
N GLU A 274 -24.83 7.83 -4.50
CA GLU A 274 -23.70 7.58 -3.59
C GLU A 274 -22.95 8.88 -3.25
N GLY A 275 -22.89 9.83 -4.19
CA GLY A 275 -22.31 11.16 -3.94
C GLY A 275 -20.78 11.18 -3.86
N PHE A 276 -20.09 10.09 -4.15
CA PHE A 276 -18.63 10.07 -4.21
C PHE A 276 -18.07 8.89 -5.04
N CYS A 277 -16.83 9.05 -5.50
CA CYS A 277 -15.98 7.98 -6.00
C CYS A 277 -14.55 8.19 -5.48
N TYR A 278 -13.71 7.17 -5.51
CA TYR A 278 -12.33 7.32 -5.04
C TYR A 278 -11.37 6.42 -5.79
N TRP A 279 -10.12 6.87 -5.84
CA TRP A 279 -8.99 6.05 -6.25
C TRP A 279 -8.06 5.86 -5.05
N GLN A 280 -7.56 4.65 -4.88
CA GLN A 280 -6.64 4.26 -3.82
C GLN A 280 -5.40 3.63 -4.45
N ALA A 281 -4.21 3.96 -3.95
CA ALA A 281 -2.98 3.38 -4.42
C ALA A 281 -2.94 1.86 -4.10
N PRO A 282 -2.79 0.98 -5.11
CA PRO A 282 -2.69 -0.47 -4.88
C PRO A 282 -1.32 -0.88 -4.33
N TYR A 283 -0.27 -0.13 -4.64
CA TYR A 283 1.11 -0.32 -4.19
C TYR A 283 1.79 1.03 -4.01
N PRO A 284 2.98 1.08 -3.38
CA PRO A 284 3.72 2.33 -3.21
C PRO A 284 3.98 3.03 -4.55
N CYS A 285 3.48 4.25 -4.68
CA CYS A 285 3.53 4.99 -5.92
C CYS A 285 3.74 6.48 -5.66
N TYR A 286 4.65 7.10 -6.41
CA TYR A 286 4.75 8.56 -6.46
C TYR A 286 3.70 9.07 -7.44
N VAL A 287 2.78 9.89 -6.95
CA VAL A 287 1.69 10.46 -7.76
C VAL A 287 2.02 11.91 -8.06
N ASP A 288 2.14 12.23 -9.34
CA ASP A 288 2.39 13.59 -9.80
C ASP A 288 1.11 14.42 -9.68
N ARG A 289 0.04 13.92 -10.30
CA ARG A 289 -1.25 14.60 -10.42
C ARG A 289 -2.41 13.62 -10.53
N VAL A 290 -3.60 14.08 -10.13
CA VAL A 290 -4.88 13.45 -10.42
C VAL A 290 -5.75 14.42 -11.22
N THR A 291 -6.32 13.93 -12.32
CA THR A 291 -7.15 14.72 -13.24
C THR A 291 -8.60 14.24 -13.19
N PHE A 292 -9.54 15.16 -13.40
CA PHE A 292 -10.97 14.90 -13.22
C PHE A 292 -11.76 15.42 -14.42
N ALA A 293 -12.48 14.52 -15.11
CA ALA A 293 -13.42 14.84 -16.18
C ALA A 293 -14.84 14.51 -15.71
N VAL A 294 -15.49 15.47 -15.06
CA VAL A 294 -16.74 15.23 -14.30
C VAL A 294 -17.98 15.88 -14.91
N LYS A 295 -17.80 16.67 -15.97
CA LYS A 295 -18.87 17.47 -16.58
C LYS A 295 -20.02 16.61 -17.09
N GLU A 296 -19.73 15.41 -17.59
CA GLU A 296 -20.74 14.51 -18.15
C GLU A 296 -21.57 13.78 -17.09
N LEU A 297 -21.31 13.98 -15.79
CA LEU A 297 -22.20 13.51 -14.72
C LEU A 297 -23.55 14.23 -14.74
N ASP A 298 -23.59 15.47 -15.23
CA ASP A 298 -24.81 16.26 -15.34
C ASP A 298 -25.49 16.00 -16.69
N ILE A 299 -26.33 14.95 -16.73
CA ILE A 299 -27.01 14.52 -17.97
C ILE A 299 -27.98 15.57 -18.52
N ASP A 300 -28.61 16.35 -17.63
CA ASP A 300 -29.59 17.38 -17.97
C ASP A 300 -28.88 18.72 -18.32
N GLY A 301 -27.57 18.83 -18.06
CA GLY A 301 -26.75 20.00 -18.37
C GLY A 301 -27.14 21.24 -17.57
N THR A 302 -27.70 21.07 -16.38
CA THR A 302 -28.22 22.18 -15.55
C THR A 302 -27.11 23.04 -14.96
N GLY A 303 -25.91 22.48 -14.80
CA GLY A 303 -24.76 23.10 -14.13
C GLY A 303 -24.89 23.10 -12.60
N ASP A 304 -25.81 22.31 -12.04
CA ASP A 304 -26.11 22.33 -10.60
C ASP A 304 -25.16 21.45 -9.79
N PHE A 305 -24.51 20.47 -10.40
CA PHE A 305 -23.57 19.61 -9.69
C PHE A 305 -22.36 20.42 -9.18
N GLN A 306 -22.07 20.22 -7.90
CA GLN A 306 -20.89 20.74 -7.25
C GLN A 306 -20.01 19.60 -6.79
N PHE A 307 -18.70 19.79 -6.88
CA PHE A 307 -17.68 18.79 -6.62
C PHE A 307 -16.72 19.24 -5.53
N ASN A 308 -16.21 18.29 -4.74
CA ASN A 308 -15.15 18.54 -3.78
C ASN A 308 -14.14 17.38 -3.79
N ILE A 309 -12.85 17.71 -3.68
CA ILE A 309 -11.77 16.73 -3.71
C ILE A 309 -11.15 16.66 -2.32
N ALA A 310 -11.07 15.46 -1.75
CA ALA A 310 -10.42 15.23 -0.47
C ALA A 310 -9.36 14.12 -0.58
N PRO A 311 -8.08 14.41 -0.28
CA PRO A 311 -7.13 13.34 -0.01
C PRO A 311 -7.51 12.65 1.31
N PHE A 312 -7.35 11.33 1.37
CA PHE A 312 -7.46 10.58 2.62
C PHE A 312 -6.13 9.91 2.95
N THR A 313 -5.87 9.75 4.25
CA THR A 313 -4.66 9.14 4.85
C THR A 313 -3.31 9.76 4.42
N PHE A 314 -3.32 10.85 3.66
CA PHE A 314 -2.20 11.76 3.45
C PHE A 314 -2.67 13.23 3.43
N ARG A 315 -1.73 14.17 3.50
CA ARG A 315 -2.02 15.61 3.40
C ARG A 315 -1.64 16.12 2.02
N SER A 316 -2.60 16.69 1.29
CA SER A 316 -2.31 17.53 0.12
C SER A 316 -2.56 18.99 0.48
N ASN A 317 -1.57 19.85 0.25
CA ASN A 317 -1.71 21.30 0.43
C ASN A 317 -2.45 22.00 -0.73
N THR A 318 -2.76 21.27 -1.80
CA THR A 318 -3.34 21.81 -3.04
C THR A 318 -4.82 21.45 -3.22
N ALA A 319 -5.39 20.61 -2.33
CA ALA A 319 -6.78 20.18 -2.44
C ALA A 319 -7.74 21.34 -2.11
N PRO A 320 -8.74 21.63 -2.97
CA PRO A 320 -9.73 22.66 -2.71
C PRO A 320 -10.65 22.25 -1.56
N THR A 321 -10.79 23.11 -0.55
CA THR A 321 -11.70 22.89 0.59
C THR A 321 -13.15 23.31 0.32
N ARG A 322 -13.42 23.91 -0.84
CA ARG A 322 -14.74 24.39 -1.26
C ARG A 322 -15.37 23.47 -2.31
N TRP A 323 -16.69 23.54 -2.39
CA TRP A 323 -17.46 22.92 -3.47
C TRP A 323 -17.33 23.78 -4.73
N LEU A 324 -17.00 23.15 -5.86
CA LEU A 324 -16.68 23.78 -7.14
C LEU A 324 -17.61 23.25 -8.25
N LYS A 325 -17.84 24.06 -9.29
CA LYS A 325 -18.46 23.55 -10.51
C LYS A 325 -17.47 22.70 -11.30
N ALA A 326 -17.97 21.92 -12.25
CA ALA A 326 -17.16 21.05 -13.10
C ALA A 326 -16.07 21.83 -13.85
N GLU A 327 -16.39 23.00 -14.42
CA GLU A 327 -15.44 23.84 -15.16
C GLU A 327 -14.34 24.47 -14.30
N ASP A 328 -14.57 24.61 -13.00
CA ASP A 328 -13.64 25.22 -12.06
C ASP A 328 -12.80 24.17 -11.30
N LEU A 329 -13.03 22.88 -11.54
CA LEU A 329 -12.38 21.80 -10.83
C LEU A 329 -10.92 21.68 -11.28
N PRO A 330 -9.94 21.95 -10.40
CA PRO A 330 -8.54 21.91 -10.80
C PRO A 330 -8.03 20.47 -10.91
N GLU A 331 -6.93 20.28 -11.64
CA GLU A 331 -6.08 19.10 -11.44
C GLU A 331 -5.54 19.12 -10.00
N LEU A 332 -5.56 17.97 -9.32
CA LEU A 332 -4.96 17.85 -7.99
C LEU A 332 -3.47 17.56 -8.15
N GLU A 333 -2.61 18.55 -7.89
CA GLU A 333 -1.18 18.33 -7.78
C GLU A 333 -0.85 17.61 -6.47
N VAL A 334 -0.55 16.31 -6.53
CA VAL A 334 -0.26 15.49 -5.35
C VAL A 334 1.23 15.59 -4.99
N ARG A 335 2.12 15.36 -5.97
CA ARG A 335 3.58 15.39 -5.85
C ARG A 335 4.12 14.70 -4.59
N SER A 336 3.52 13.57 -4.24
CA SER A 336 3.82 12.83 -3.01
C SER A 336 3.83 11.33 -3.26
N TRP A 337 4.61 10.63 -2.42
CA TRP A 337 4.51 9.19 -2.28
C TRP A 337 3.19 8.83 -1.59
N LEU A 338 2.45 7.92 -2.22
CA LEU A 338 1.27 7.28 -1.68
C LEU A 338 1.60 5.82 -1.36
N LEU A 339 1.14 5.36 -0.21
CA LEU A 339 1.25 3.97 0.23
C LEU A 339 -0.10 3.27 0.02
N PRO A 340 -0.14 1.93 0.01
CA PRO A 340 -1.40 1.20 0.13
C PRO A 340 -2.27 1.79 1.25
N GLY A 341 -3.52 2.13 0.93
CA GLY A 341 -4.42 2.83 1.86
C GLY A 341 -4.47 4.34 1.67
N HIS A 342 -3.56 4.95 0.92
CA HIS A 342 -3.62 6.35 0.52
C HIS A 342 -4.41 6.54 -0.77
N GLY A 343 -5.11 7.66 -0.90
CA GLY A 343 -5.90 7.92 -2.09
C GLY A 343 -6.65 9.24 -2.08
N VAL A 344 -7.44 9.43 -3.12
CA VAL A 344 -8.21 10.65 -3.35
C VAL A 344 -9.67 10.30 -3.54
N VAL A 345 -10.54 11.00 -2.82
CA VAL A 345 -11.99 10.93 -2.97
C VAL A 345 -12.47 12.18 -3.72
N LEU A 346 -13.32 11.97 -4.71
CA LEU A 346 -14.10 13.00 -5.36
C LEU A 346 -15.54 12.88 -4.88
N PHE A 347 -16.03 13.91 -4.20
CA PHE A 347 -17.43 14.05 -3.79
C PHE A 347 -18.19 14.87 -4.81
N TRP A 348 -19.49 14.59 -4.94
CA TRP A 348 -20.42 15.48 -5.63
C TRP A 348 -21.73 15.61 -4.86
N ARG A 349 -22.44 16.69 -5.16
CA ARG A 349 -23.81 16.92 -4.70
C ARG A 349 -24.54 17.78 -5.73
N GLN A 350 -25.85 17.65 -5.79
CA GLN A 350 -26.68 18.65 -6.46
C GLN A 350 -26.68 19.94 -5.63
N GLY A 351 -26.42 21.07 -6.28
CA GLY A 351 -26.57 22.37 -5.66
C GLY A 351 -28.02 22.62 -5.31
N ASN A 352 -28.26 23.30 -4.18
CA ASN A 352 -29.57 23.88 -3.93
C ASN A 352 -29.74 25.03 -4.92
N GLY A 353 -30.30 24.74 -6.09
CA GLY A 353 -30.76 25.77 -7.01
C GLY A 353 -31.71 26.69 -6.24
N THR A 354 -31.30 27.92 -5.98
CA THR A 354 -32.27 28.99 -5.74
C THR A 354 -32.95 29.24 -7.08
N SER A 355 -34.01 28.48 -7.35
CA SER A 355 -35.02 28.81 -8.36
C SER A 355 -35.75 30.09 -7.96
#